data_AF-A0A382Y5N9-F1
#
_entry.id   AF-A0A382Y5N9-F1
#
_cell.length_a   1.000
_cell.length_b   1.000
_cell.length_c   1.000
_cell.angle_alpha   90.00
_cell.angle_beta   90.00
_cell.angle_gamma   90.00
#
_symmetry.space_group_name_H-M   'P 1'
#
loop_
_entity.id
_entity.type
_entity.pdbx_description
1 polymer ?
#
loop_
_entity_poly.entity_id
_entity_poly.type
_entity_poly.pdbx_seq_one_letter_code
_entity_poly.pdbx_strand_id
1 'polypeptide(L)'
;DELYESLSHITPDASDWETYRAWHLLGHLRANSSGSPLGSLKQEVRAARDIRERLRQSDGHHSLVEDAKEAAAILHSRDLDARSLDATGRIRAESKLAWGSLGVLTMLLTAPVTIPTTGLQALVGWYAGDRSDEGIDARTTHHMIGAILSPLLFWPLISLAFLYSFVGVTALLPLYLAASLPIIHMTNLVFLQGYDMWTDFGDSRRSRRLASSAAGGRLEELVSQLVPRLGVLK
;
A
#
# COMPACT_ATOMS: atom_id res chain seq x y z
N ASP A 1 12.29 27.50 -14.86
CA ASP A 1 12.32 26.48 -15.92
C ASP A 1 13.26 25.34 -15.59
N GLU A 2 14.55 25.59 -15.35
CA GLU A 2 15.54 24.54 -15.01
C GLU A 2 15.20 23.70 -13.75
N LEU A 3 14.66 24.33 -12.70
CA LEU A 3 14.20 23.62 -11.49
C LEU A 3 13.00 22.70 -11.80
N TYR A 4 12.05 23.18 -12.61
CA TYR A 4 10.88 22.39 -12.97
C TYR A 4 11.27 21.21 -13.88
N GLU A 5 12.13 21.43 -14.87
CA GLU A 5 12.69 20.34 -15.68
C GLU A 5 13.42 19.31 -14.81
N SER A 6 14.26 19.77 -13.87
CA SER A 6 14.98 18.87 -12.95
C SER A 6 14.03 18.07 -12.05
N LEU A 7 12.96 18.69 -11.54
CA LEU A 7 12.01 18.06 -10.63
C LEU A 7 10.98 17.17 -11.35
N SER A 8 10.60 17.48 -12.59
CA SER A 8 9.62 16.70 -13.38
C SER A 8 10.10 15.26 -13.65
N HIS A 9 11.41 15.05 -13.68
CA HIS A 9 12.02 13.72 -13.81
C HIS A 9 11.89 12.87 -12.54
N ILE A 10 11.80 13.48 -11.36
CA ILE A 10 11.72 12.76 -10.07
C ILE A 10 10.31 12.75 -9.47
N THR A 11 9.43 13.64 -9.91
CA THR A 11 8.02 13.69 -9.49
C THR A 11 7.11 12.93 -10.45
N PRO A 12 5.85 12.65 -10.06
CA PRO A 12 4.84 12.13 -10.96
C PRO A 12 4.66 12.97 -12.25
N ASP A 13 4.74 14.30 -12.16
CA ASP A 13 4.50 15.25 -13.25
C ASP A 13 3.16 15.00 -14.00
N ALA A 14 2.12 14.60 -13.25
CA ALA A 14 0.76 14.46 -13.74
C ALA A 14 -0.02 15.76 -13.51
N SER A 15 -0.95 16.08 -14.42
CA SER A 15 -1.84 17.26 -14.27
C SER A 15 -2.74 17.17 -13.04
N ASP A 16 -3.12 15.95 -12.65
CA ASP A 16 -4.06 15.65 -11.59
C ASP A 16 -3.90 14.19 -11.12
N TRP A 17 -4.50 13.86 -9.98
CA TRP A 17 -4.42 12.51 -9.40
C TRP A 17 -5.12 11.43 -10.23
N GLU A 18 -6.13 11.78 -11.03
CA GLU A 18 -6.84 10.83 -11.88
C GLU A 18 -5.96 10.40 -13.04
N THR A 19 -5.28 11.36 -13.67
CA THR A 19 -4.27 11.14 -14.70
C THR A 19 -3.13 10.27 -14.17
N TYR A 20 -2.62 10.56 -12.97
CA TYR A 20 -1.56 9.75 -12.37
C TYR A 20 -2.00 8.29 -12.15
N ARG A 21 -3.23 8.09 -11.66
CA ARG A 21 -3.81 6.75 -11.44
C ARG A 21 -4.04 6.00 -12.74
N ALA A 22 -4.48 6.71 -13.79
CA ALA A 22 -4.63 6.15 -15.13
C ALA A 22 -3.29 5.64 -15.67
N TRP A 23 -2.19 6.38 -15.48
CA TRP A 23 -0.86 5.92 -15.90
C TRP A 23 -0.41 4.65 -15.17
N HIS A 24 -0.69 4.54 -13.88
CA HIS A 24 -0.45 3.30 -13.12
C HIS A 24 -1.26 2.13 -13.69
N LEU A 25 -2.55 2.33 -13.96
CA LEU A 25 -3.39 1.31 -14.59
C LEU A 25 -2.82 0.86 -15.94
N LEU A 26 -2.51 1.79 -16.83
CA LEU A 26 -1.93 1.51 -18.14
C LEU A 26 -0.58 0.78 -18.01
N GLY A 27 0.25 1.16 -17.03
CA GLY A 27 1.52 0.52 -16.73
C GLY A 27 1.35 -0.96 -16.35
N HIS A 28 0.40 -1.26 -15.46
CA HIS A 28 0.05 -2.63 -15.08
C HIS A 28 -0.49 -3.45 -16.27
N LEU A 29 -1.42 -2.88 -17.05
CA LEU A 29 -1.99 -3.57 -18.21
C LEU A 29 -0.92 -3.90 -19.26
N ARG A 30 -0.02 -2.95 -19.55
CA ARG A 30 1.10 -3.15 -20.47
C ARG A 30 2.06 -4.23 -19.97
N ALA A 31 2.45 -4.16 -18.70
CA ALA A 31 3.33 -5.12 -18.06
C ALA A 31 2.75 -6.55 -18.09
N ASN A 32 1.47 -6.69 -17.76
CA ASN A 32 0.73 -7.94 -17.82
C ASN A 32 0.65 -8.50 -19.25
N SER A 33 0.28 -7.67 -20.22
CA SER A 33 0.21 -8.08 -21.65
C SER A 33 1.57 -8.49 -22.22
N SER A 34 2.67 -7.98 -21.65
CA SER A 34 4.05 -8.31 -22.06
C SER A 34 4.61 -9.53 -21.32
N GLY A 35 3.83 -10.20 -20.48
CA GLY A 35 4.27 -11.36 -19.69
C GLY A 35 5.23 -11.02 -18.54
N SER A 36 5.32 -9.75 -18.14
CA SER A 36 6.22 -9.27 -17.08
C SER A 36 5.42 -8.50 -16.02
N PRO A 37 4.60 -9.18 -15.19
CA PRO A 37 3.79 -8.51 -14.17
C PRO A 37 4.66 -7.78 -13.15
N LEU A 38 4.19 -6.61 -12.71
CA LEU A 38 4.89 -5.77 -11.75
C LEU A 38 4.77 -6.36 -10.34
N GLY A 39 5.88 -6.46 -9.62
CA GLY A 39 5.97 -7.06 -8.28
C GLY A 39 6.48 -6.12 -7.19
N SER A 40 6.71 -4.84 -7.49
CA SER A 40 7.14 -3.86 -6.48
C SER A 40 6.69 -2.45 -6.84
N LEU A 41 6.49 -1.60 -5.81
CA LEU A 41 6.15 -0.18 -5.99
C LEU A 41 7.15 0.56 -6.88
N LYS A 42 8.45 0.21 -6.79
CA LYS A 42 9.49 0.77 -7.66
C LYS A 42 9.24 0.45 -9.13
N GLN A 43 8.77 -0.75 -9.45
CA GLN A 43 8.43 -1.14 -10.82
C GLN A 43 7.15 -0.44 -11.28
N GLU A 44 6.15 -0.31 -10.41
CA GLU A 44 4.89 0.43 -10.70
C GLU A 44 5.16 1.89 -11.07
N VAL A 45 5.94 2.60 -10.24
CA VAL A 45 6.33 4.00 -10.51
C VAL A 45 7.09 4.14 -11.83
N ARG A 46 8.00 3.20 -12.14
CA ARG A 46 8.75 3.21 -13.40
C ARG A 46 7.86 2.93 -14.60
N ALA A 47 6.92 1.99 -14.48
CA ALA A 47 5.97 1.67 -15.55
C ALA A 47 5.03 2.86 -15.83
N ALA A 48 4.49 3.50 -14.79
CA ALA A 48 3.68 4.72 -14.94
C ALA A 48 4.47 5.85 -15.60
N ARG A 49 5.77 6.01 -15.25
CA ARG A 49 6.65 6.99 -15.89
C ARG A 49 6.90 6.69 -17.37
N ASP A 50 7.14 5.43 -17.73
CA ASP A 50 7.29 5.01 -19.14
C ASP A 50 6.02 5.31 -19.95
N ILE A 51 4.84 5.07 -19.37
CA ILE A 51 3.56 5.45 -19.99
C ILE A 51 3.47 6.96 -20.21
N ARG A 52 3.81 7.78 -19.19
CA ARG A 52 3.83 9.24 -19.30
C ARG A 52 4.70 9.72 -20.46
N GLU A 53 5.95 9.24 -20.55
CA GLU A 53 6.89 9.67 -21.59
C GLU A 53 6.39 9.31 -22.99
N ARG A 54 5.78 8.13 -23.16
CA ARG A 54 5.19 7.71 -24.44
C ARG A 54 3.99 8.57 -24.84
N LEU A 55 3.16 8.93 -23.87
CA LEU A 55 2.00 9.79 -24.10
C LEU A 55 2.41 11.23 -24.44
N ARG A 56 3.46 11.78 -23.81
CA ARG A 56 4.01 13.11 -24.16
C ARG A 56 4.50 13.18 -25.61
N GLN A 57 5.02 12.09 -26.14
CA GLN A 57 5.53 12.02 -27.50
C GLN A 57 4.44 11.81 -28.56
N SER A 58 3.19 11.53 -28.15
CA SER A 58 2.13 11.09 -29.03
C SER A 58 0.84 11.92 -28.86
N ASP A 59 0.70 12.99 -29.64
CA ASP A 59 -0.40 13.98 -29.58
C ASP A 59 -1.84 13.41 -29.72
N GLY A 60 -2.00 12.13 -30.11
CA GLY A 60 -3.30 11.52 -30.45
C GLY A 60 -3.96 10.63 -29.39
N HIS A 61 -3.43 10.50 -28.17
CA HIS A 61 -3.89 9.48 -27.20
C HIS A 61 -4.84 9.99 -26.11
N HIS A 62 -5.49 11.13 -26.32
CA HIS A 62 -6.39 11.72 -25.33
C HIS A 62 -7.52 10.75 -24.95
N SER A 63 -8.13 10.07 -25.92
CA SER A 63 -9.19 9.08 -25.67
C SER A 63 -8.72 7.87 -24.86
N LEU A 64 -7.47 7.41 -25.05
CA LEU A 64 -6.90 6.32 -24.27
C LEU A 64 -6.70 6.70 -22.80
N VAL A 65 -6.27 7.94 -22.55
CA VAL A 65 -6.10 8.45 -21.18
C VAL A 65 -7.45 8.62 -20.49
N GLU A 66 -8.47 9.13 -21.19
CA GLU A 66 -9.81 9.29 -20.63
C GLU A 66 -10.49 7.95 -20.31
N ASP A 67 -10.41 6.96 -21.21
CA ASP A 67 -10.89 5.58 -20.94
C ASP A 67 -10.17 4.96 -19.73
N ALA A 68 -8.85 5.22 -19.59
CA ALA A 68 -8.06 4.75 -18.47
C ALA A 68 -8.38 5.48 -17.16
N LYS A 69 -8.72 6.76 -17.21
CA LYS A 69 -9.21 7.52 -16.04
C LYS A 69 -10.53 6.96 -15.55
N GLU A 70 -11.47 6.67 -16.46
CA GLU A 70 -12.76 6.07 -16.10
C GLU A 70 -12.55 4.71 -15.41
N ALA A 71 -11.74 3.84 -16.02
CA ALA A 71 -11.41 2.53 -15.45
C ALA A 71 -10.72 2.64 -14.08
N ALA A 72 -9.75 3.56 -13.95
CA ALA A 72 -9.04 3.81 -12.70
C ALA A 72 -9.95 4.41 -11.62
N ALA A 73 -10.93 5.23 -11.99
CA ALA A 73 -11.93 5.80 -11.10
C ALA A 73 -12.89 4.72 -10.58
N ILE A 74 -13.31 3.76 -11.42
CA ILE A 74 -14.14 2.63 -10.99
C ILE A 74 -13.41 1.82 -9.91
N LEU A 75 -12.13 1.48 -10.14
CA LEU A 75 -11.30 0.80 -9.14
C LEU A 75 -11.18 1.63 -7.86
N HIS A 76 -10.83 2.91 -7.97
CA HIS A 76 -10.65 3.78 -6.82
C HIS A 76 -11.92 3.96 -5.99
N SER A 77 -13.09 4.05 -6.62
CA SER A 77 -14.39 4.17 -5.93
C SER A 77 -14.66 2.99 -4.98
N ARG A 78 -13.96 1.87 -5.17
CA ARG A 78 -14.02 0.68 -4.33
C ARG A 78 -12.74 0.45 -3.54
N ASP A 79 -11.89 1.47 -3.39
CA ASP A 79 -10.60 1.36 -2.68
C ASP A 79 -9.73 0.23 -3.25
N LEU A 80 -9.74 0.12 -4.59
CA LEU A 80 -8.93 -0.83 -5.35
C LEU A 80 -8.03 -0.07 -6.32
N ASP A 81 -7.03 -0.78 -6.82
CA ASP A 81 -6.10 -0.31 -7.84
C ASP A 81 -5.87 -1.39 -8.91
N ALA A 82 -4.92 -1.15 -9.81
CA ALA A 82 -4.61 -2.04 -10.91
C ALA A 82 -4.07 -3.42 -10.48
N ARG A 83 -3.58 -3.58 -9.24
CA ARG A 83 -3.15 -4.89 -8.69
C ARG A 83 -4.32 -5.84 -8.47
N SER A 84 -5.54 -5.30 -8.42
CA SER A 84 -6.79 -6.06 -8.34
C SER A 84 -7.15 -6.73 -9.66
N LEU A 85 -6.44 -6.43 -10.75
CA LEU A 85 -6.60 -7.08 -12.04
C LEU A 85 -5.60 -8.24 -12.19
N ASP A 86 -6.01 -9.29 -12.89
CA ASP A 86 -5.14 -10.41 -13.25
C ASP A 86 -4.30 -10.10 -14.52
N ALA A 87 -3.49 -11.07 -14.94
CA ALA A 87 -2.65 -10.94 -16.12
C ALA A 87 -3.44 -10.74 -17.43
N THR A 88 -4.73 -11.11 -17.44
CA THR A 88 -5.63 -10.94 -18.59
C THR A 88 -6.43 -9.63 -18.54
N GLY A 89 -6.27 -8.84 -17.47
CA GLY A 89 -7.02 -7.60 -17.25
C GLY A 89 -8.40 -7.80 -16.63
N ARG A 90 -8.71 -9.01 -16.15
CA ARG A 90 -9.97 -9.31 -15.47
C ARG A 90 -9.86 -9.08 -13.97
N ILE A 91 -10.98 -8.87 -13.30
CA ILE A 91 -10.98 -8.61 -11.86
C ILE A 91 -10.68 -9.91 -11.10
N ARG A 92 -9.69 -9.88 -10.21
CA ARG A 92 -9.36 -11.04 -9.34
C ARG A 92 -10.48 -11.28 -8.32
N ALA A 93 -11.23 -12.37 -8.50
CA ALA A 93 -12.37 -12.74 -7.66
C ALA A 93 -12.07 -13.85 -6.64
N GLU A 94 -10.80 -14.11 -6.34
CA GLU A 94 -10.38 -15.16 -5.41
C GLU A 94 -10.75 -14.84 -3.96
N SER A 95 -11.02 -15.87 -3.15
CA SER A 95 -11.24 -15.71 -1.71
C SER A 95 -9.93 -15.77 -0.95
N LYS A 96 -9.63 -14.75 -0.14
CA LYS A 96 -8.53 -14.81 0.84
C LYS A 96 -9.01 -15.03 2.28
N LEU A 97 -10.21 -15.61 2.48
CA LEU A 97 -10.80 -15.79 3.82
C LEU A 97 -9.88 -16.53 4.80
N ALA A 98 -9.30 -17.67 4.37
CA ALA A 98 -8.42 -18.46 5.23
C ALA A 98 -7.19 -17.65 5.69
N TRP A 99 -6.58 -16.90 4.77
CA TRP A 99 -5.47 -16.00 5.06
C TRP A 99 -5.90 -14.84 5.97
N GLY A 100 -7.06 -14.24 5.73
CA GLY A 100 -7.61 -13.20 6.60
C GLY A 100 -7.84 -13.70 8.03
N SER A 101 -8.40 -14.90 8.19
CA SER A 101 -8.58 -15.53 9.51
C SER A 101 -7.25 -15.84 10.20
N LEU A 102 -6.26 -16.34 9.46
CA LEU A 102 -4.90 -16.56 9.98
C LEU A 102 -4.24 -15.24 10.39
N GLY A 103 -4.45 -14.18 9.61
CA GLY A 103 -3.96 -12.84 9.92
C GLY A 103 -4.53 -12.31 11.24
N VAL A 104 -5.85 -12.43 11.43
CA VAL A 104 -6.53 -12.05 12.68
C VAL A 104 -5.99 -12.88 13.86
N LEU A 105 -5.86 -14.20 13.71
CA LEU A 105 -5.30 -15.05 14.76
C LEU A 105 -3.87 -14.61 15.14
N THR A 106 -3.04 -14.35 14.13
CA THR A 106 -1.65 -13.88 14.31
C THR A 106 -1.60 -12.55 15.06
N MET A 107 -2.44 -11.59 14.67
CA MET A 107 -2.57 -10.31 15.35
C MET A 107 -3.04 -10.49 16.79
N LEU A 108 -4.03 -11.35 17.05
CA LEU A 108 -4.55 -11.59 18.41
C LEU A 108 -3.49 -12.20 19.35
N LEU A 109 -2.67 -13.12 18.84
CA LEU A 109 -1.60 -13.75 19.62
C LEU A 109 -0.47 -12.77 19.96
N THR A 110 -0.19 -11.81 19.06
CA THR A 110 0.89 -10.83 19.22
C THR A 110 0.43 -9.51 19.86
N ALA A 111 -0.88 -9.24 19.88
CA ALA A 111 -1.50 -8.04 20.44
C ALA A 111 -1.08 -7.71 21.89
N PRO A 112 -0.98 -8.68 22.84
CA PRO A 112 -0.61 -8.37 24.22
C PRO A 112 0.76 -7.70 24.37
N VAL A 113 1.65 -7.88 23.39
CA VAL A 113 2.96 -7.22 23.33
C VAL A 113 2.90 -5.99 22.43
N THR A 114 2.34 -6.12 21.22
CA THR A 114 2.37 -5.06 20.21
C THR A 114 1.55 -3.83 20.60
N ILE A 115 0.34 -4.02 21.15
CA ILE A 115 -0.55 -2.90 21.50
C ILE A 115 0.09 -1.97 22.54
N PRO A 116 0.57 -2.46 23.71
CA PRO A 116 1.16 -1.57 24.70
C PRO A 116 2.48 -0.95 24.22
N THR A 117 3.30 -1.69 23.48
CA THR A 117 4.66 -1.23 23.10
C THR A 117 4.67 -0.25 21.93
N THR A 118 3.88 -0.50 20.89
CA THR A 118 3.91 0.25 19.62
C THR A 118 2.53 0.68 19.14
N GLY A 119 1.47 -0.05 19.52
CA GLY A 119 0.13 0.15 18.98
C GLY A 119 -0.47 1.52 19.29
N LEU A 120 -0.28 2.03 20.51
CA LEU A 120 -0.81 3.34 20.89
C LEU A 120 -0.13 4.48 20.11
N GLN A 121 1.19 4.42 19.92
CA GLN A 121 1.92 5.43 19.17
C GLN A 121 1.61 5.35 17.67
N ALA A 122 1.46 4.14 17.13
CA ALA A 122 1.03 3.94 15.76
C ALA A 122 -0.36 4.56 15.52
N LEU A 123 -1.28 4.40 16.47
CA LEU A 123 -2.61 5.01 16.42
C LEU A 123 -2.55 6.54 16.47
N VAL A 124 -1.71 7.12 17.33
CA VAL A 124 -1.50 8.57 17.39
C VAL A 124 -0.90 9.08 16.08
N GLY A 125 0.11 8.41 15.54
CA GLY A 125 0.72 8.76 14.26
C GLY A 125 -0.27 8.69 13.10
N TRP A 126 -1.12 7.66 13.08
CA TRP A 126 -2.21 7.54 12.12
C TRP A 126 -3.24 8.66 12.27
N TYR A 127 -3.70 8.93 13.49
CA TYR A 127 -4.69 9.97 13.74
C TYR A 127 -4.19 11.36 13.30
N ALA A 128 -2.95 11.70 13.66
CA ALA A 128 -2.35 12.99 13.33
C ALA A 128 -2.01 13.10 11.83
N GLY A 129 -1.52 12.02 11.22
CA GLY A 129 -1.19 11.99 9.79
C GLY A 129 -2.41 12.12 8.88
N ASP A 130 -3.52 11.45 9.21
CA ASP A 130 -4.73 11.45 8.37
C ASP A 130 -5.63 12.68 8.57
N ARG A 131 -5.37 13.48 9.61
CA ARG A 131 -6.12 14.73 9.89
C ARG A 131 -5.29 16.01 9.70
N SER A 132 -4.05 15.88 9.27
CA SER A 132 -3.24 17.05 8.93
C SER A 132 -3.65 17.60 7.56
N ASP A 133 -3.75 18.92 7.47
CA ASP A 133 -3.97 19.66 6.21
C ASP A 133 -2.64 19.87 5.44
N GLU A 134 -1.51 19.46 6.03
CA GLU A 134 -0.17 19.64 5.47
C GLU A 134 0.20 18.56 4.44
N GLY A 135 -0.65 18.33 3.44
CA GLY A 135 -0.35 17.45 2.30
C GLY A 135 0.11 16.02 2.63
N ILE A 136 0.60 15.30 1.62
CA ILE A 136 0.95 13.87 1.76
C ILE A 136 2.28 13.62 2.49
N ASP A 137 3.17 14.62 2.52
CA ASP A 137 4.50 14.51 3.14
C ASP A 137 4.41 14.58 4.67
N ALA A 138 3.55 15.45 5.22
CA ALA A 138 3.35 15.52 6.66
C ALA A 138 2.75 14.24 7.22
N ARG A 139 1.87 13.55 6.47
CA ARG A 139 1.32 12.24 6.86
C ARG A 139 2.46 11.26 7.17
N THR A 140 3.45 11.17 6.29
CA THR A 140 4.61 10.27 6.45
C THR A 140 5.41 10.65 7.70
N THR A 141 5.64 11.94 7.93
CA THR A 141 6.36 12.43 9.12
C THR A 141 5.66 12.01 10.41
N HIS A 142 4.34 12.16 10.52
CA HIS A 142 3.60 11.77 11.73
C HIS A 142 3.72 10.27 12.02
N HIS A 143 3.63 9.43 10.99
CA HIS A 143 3.85 7.99 11.15
C HIS A 143 5.29 7.65 11.54
N MET A 144 6.29 8.33 10.95
CA MET A 144 7.70 8.11 11.24
C MET A 144 8.04 8.48 12.69
N ILE A 145 7.48 9.56 13.21
CA ILE A 145 7.65 9.96 14.62
C ILE A 145 7.17 8.84 15.55
N GLY A 146 5.98 8.29 15.30
CA GLY A 146 5.48 7.14 16.08
C GLY A 146 6.39 5.92 15.98
N ALA A 147 6.88 5.61 14.78
CA ALA A 147 7.75 4.47 14.53
C ALA A 147 9.13 4.58 15.19
N ILE A 148 9.73 5.78 15.26
CA ILE A 148 11.06 6.00 15.86
C ILE A 148 10.96 6.15 17.38
N LEU A 149 9.94 6.85 17.90
CA LEU A 149 9.81 7.08 19.33
C LEU A 149 9.44 5.81 20.10
N SER A 150 8.72 4.86 19.47
CA SER A 150 8.28 3.64 20.15
C SER A 150 9.47 2.80 20.65
N PRO A 151 10.44 2.38 19.80
CA PRO A 151 11.59 1.60 20.25
C PRO A 151 12.54 2.36 21.18
N LEU A 152 12.66 3.67 21.01
CA LEU A 152 13.62 4.48 21.77
C LEU A 152 13.15 4.77 23.19
N LEU A 153 11.87 5.13 23.35
CA LEU A 153 11.33 5.61 24.62
C LEU A 153 10.42 4.56 25.28
N PHE A 154 9.45 4.04 24.54
CA PHE A 154 8.38 3.28 25.15
C PHE A 154 8.73 1.82 25.38
N TRP A 155 9.43 1.17 24.45
CA TRP A 155 9.80 -0.25 24.62
C TRP A 155 10.64 -0.47 25.88
N PRO A 156 11.72 0.30 26.16
CA PRO A 156 12.51 0.09 27.37
C PRO A 156 11.71 0.34 28.65
N LEU A 157 10.87 1.38 28.67
CA LEU A 157 10.05 1.72 29.84
C LEU A 157 9.01 0.64 30.15
N ILE A 158 8.30 0.17 29.13
CA ILE A 158 7.27 -0.85 29.27
C ILE A 158 7.90 -2.20 29.62
N SER A 159 8.99 -2.58 28.95
CA SER A 159 9.74 -3.78 29.28
C SER A 159 10.27 -3.74 30.71
N LEU A 160 10.82 -2.62 31.15
CA LEU A 160 11.32 -2.47 32.52
C LEU A 160 10.18 -2.62 33.54
N ALA A 161 9.05 -1.96 33.33
CA ALA A 161 7.88 -2.06 34.21
C ALA A 161 7.34 -3.49 34.28
N PHE A 162 7.25 -4.18 33.13
CA PHE A 162 6.80 -5.56 33.05
C PHE A 162 7.77 -6.53 33.75
N LEU A 163 9.07 -6.44 33.43
CA LEU A 163 10.10 -7.31 34.01
C LEU A 163 10.25 -7.09 35.51
N TYR A 164 10.20 -5.84 35.97
CA TYR A 164 10.20 -5.51 37.39
C TYR A 164 9.00 -6.14 38.11
N SER A 165 7.81 -6.08 37.50
CA SER A 165 6.60 -6.67 38.08
C SER A 165 6.63 -8.19 38.12
N PHE A 166 7.31 -8.84 37.16
CA PHE A 166 7.32 -10.30 37.01
C PHE A 166 8.47 -10.99 37.74
N VAL A 167 9.66 -10.39 37.74
CA VAL A 167 10.91 -10.99 38.27
C VAL A 167 11.50 -10.18 39.43
N GLY A 168 11.07 -8.93 39.63
CA GLY A 168 11.62 -8.03 40.63
C GLY A 168 13.00 -7.48 40.28
N VAL A 169 13.69 -6.93 41.27
CA VAL A 169 15.06 -6.42 41.12
C VAL A 169 16.04 -7.58 41.21
N THR A 170 16.70 -7.91 40.10
CA THR A 170 17.73 -8.95 40.03
C THR A 170 18.94 -8.46 39.27
N ALA A 171 20.11 -9.05 39.51
CA ALA A 171 21.34 -8.71 38.80
C ALA A 171 21.25 -8.98 37.28
N LEU A 172 20.33 -9.86 36.86
CA LEU A 172 20.09 -10.22 35.46
C LEU A 172 19.10 -9.29 34.75
N LEU A 173 18.45 -8.36 35.48
CA LEU A 173 17.46 -7.44 34.92
C LEU A 173 17.95 -6.69 33.66
N PRO A 174 19.19 -6.17 33.59
CA PRO A 174 19.69 -5.53 32.36
C PRO A 174 19.75 -6.49 31.16
N LEU A 175 20.08 -7.76 31.38
CA LEU A 175 20.11 -8.77 30.32
C LEU A 175 18.70 -9.11 29.83
N TYR A 176 17.74 -9.25 30.73
CA TYR A 176 16.34 -9.46 30.37
C TYR A 176 15.76 -8.27 29.60
N LEU A 177 16.10 -7.04 30.02
CA LEU A 177 15.70 -5.83 29.32
C LEU A 177 16.29 -5.80 27.90
N ALA A 178 17.59 -6.04 27.76
CA ALA A 178 18.25 -6.08 26.46
C ALA A 178 17.66 -7.16 25.53
N ALA A 179 17.34 -8.35 26.06
CA ALA A 179 16.71 -9.42 25.30
C ALA A 179 15.25 -9.12 24.91
N SER A 180 14.52 -8.34 25.72
CA SER A 180 13.11 -8.01 25.44
C SER A 180 12.93 -7.14 24.20
N LEU A 181 13.88 -6.25 23.88
CA LEU A 181 13.77 -5.31 22.75
C LEU A 181 13.70 -6.02 21.38
N PRO A 182 14.62 -6.94 21.02
CA PRO A 182 14.49 -7.70 19.77
C PRO A 182 13.26 -8.61 19.76
N ILE A 183 12.82 -9.13 20.93
CA ILE A 183 11.58 -9.92 21.02
C ILE A 183 10.39 -9.04 20.64
N ILE A 184 10.26 -7.85 21.22
CA ILE A 184 9.19 -6.88 20.88
C ILE A 184 9.24 -6.53 19.38
N HIS A 185 10.42 -6.30 18.83
CA HIS A 185 10.57 -6.04 17.39
C HIS A 185 10.03 -7.17 16.54
N MET A 186 10.44 -8.42 16.82
CA MET A 186 9.97 -9.59 16.10
C MET A 186 8.46 -9.78 16.26
N THR A 187 7.90 -9.56 17.45
CA THR A 187 6.46 -9.64 17.68
C THR A 187 5.70 -8.59 16.87
N ASN A 188 6.22 -7.37 16.76
CA ASN A 188 5.63 -6.32 15.94
C ASN A 188 5.68 -6.65 14.44
N LEU A 189 6.76 -7.25 13.94
CA LEU A 189 6.83 -7.71 12.54
C LEU A 189 5.80 -8.81 12.26
N VAL A 190 5.62 -9.76 13.17
CA VAL A 190 4.61 -10.82 13.05
C VAL A 190 3.19 -10.23 13.10
N PHE A 191 2.94 -9.24 13.96
CA PHE A 191 1.67 -8.52 13.99
C PHE A 191 1.37 -7.83 12.64
N LEU A 192 2.37 -7.17 12.04
CA LEU A 192 2.24 -6.51 10.73
C LEU A 192 1.97 -7.51 9.60
N GLN A 193 2.61 -8.68 9.62
CA GLN A 193 2.27 -9.75 8.65
C GLN A 193 0.80 -10.17 8.76
N GLY A 194 0.28 -10.28 9.99
CA GLY A 194 -1.14 -10.55 10.21
C GLY A 194 -2.05 -9.43 9.69
N TYR A 195 -1.63 -8.17 9.86
CA TYR A 195 -2.32 -6.99 9.33
C TYR A 195 -2.35 -6.97 7.79
N ASP A 196 -1.23 -7.31 7.14
CA ASP A 196 -1.15 -7.41 5.68
C ASP A 196 -2.12 -8.48 5.16
N MET A 197 -2.15 -9.66 5.77
CA MET A 197 -3.11 -10.72 5.44
C MET A 197 -4.57 -10.28 5.58
N TRP A 198 -4.88 -9.52 6.64
CA TRP A 198 -6.22 -8.99 6.87
C TRP A 198 -6.62 -7.94 5.82
N THR A 199 -5.69 -7.06 5.46
CA THR A 199 -5.89 -6.04 4.42
C THR A 199 -6.12 -6.69 3.06
N ASP A 200 -5.27 -7.66 2.70
CA ASP A 200 -5.40 -8.48 1.50
C ASP A 200 -6.75 -9.19 1.40
N PHE A 201 -7.27 -9.68 2.54
CA PHE A 201 -8.61 -10.24 2.61
C PHE A 201 -9.69 -9.18 2.33
N GLY A 202 -9.56 -7.99 2.91
CA GLY A 202 -10.40 -6.84 2.64
C GLY A 202 -10.46 -6.49 1.14
N ASP A 203 -9.29 -6.38 0.50
CA ASP A 203 -9.15 -6.18 -0.95
C ASP A 203 -9.86 -7.29 -1.73
N SER A 204 -9.61 -8.55 -1.40
CA SER A 204 -10.25 -9.69 -2.08
C SER A 204 -11.78 -9.62 -2.03
N ARG A 205 -12.34 -9.18 -0.89
CA ARG A 205 -13.78 -9.02 -0.71
C ARG A 205 -14.33 -7.87 -1.56
N ARG A 206 -13.60 -6.74 -1.65
CA ARG A 206 -13.97 -5.59 -2.48
C ARG A 206 -13.90 -5.95 -3.97
N SER A 207 -12.84 -6.62 -4.41
CA SER A 207 -12.68 -7.09 -5.79
C SER A 207 -13.78 -8.05 -6.20
N ARG A 208 -14.15 -9.02 -5.35
CA ARG A 208 -15.29 -9.93 -5.62
C ARG A 208 -16.62 -9.20 -5.78
N ARG A 209 -16.89 -8.21 -4.93
CA ARG A 209 -18.11 -7.39 -5.03
C ARG A 209 -18.10 -6.51 -6.28
N LEU A 210 -16.93 -6.02 -6.70
CA LEU A 210 -16.80 -5.27 -7.94
C LEU A 210 -17.05 -6.18 -9.14
N ALA A 211 -16.44 -7.37 -9.17
CA ALA A 211 -16.58 -8.36 -10.25
C ALA A 211 -18.04 -8.76 -10.51
N SER A 212 -18.88 -8.84 -9.47
CA SER A 212 -20.30 -9.17 -9.60
C SER A 212 -21.21 -7.95 -9.86
N SER A 213 -20.66 -6.76 -10.08
CA SER A 213 -21.43 -5.52 -10.23
C SER A 213 -21.41 -4.99 -11.65
N ALA A 214 -22.40 -4.18 -12.03
CA ALA A 214 -22.44 -3.52 -13.35
C ALA A 214 -21.19 -2.65 -13.61
N ALA A 215 -20.67 -1.99 -12.57
CA ALA A 215 -19.43 -1.23 -12.64
C ALA A 215 -18.22 -2.13 -12.95
N GLY A 216 -18.19 -3.36 -12.44
CA GLY A 216 -17.17 -4.35 -12.79
C GLY A 216 -17.25 -4.77 -14.25
N GLY A 217 -18.46 -4.98 -14.78
CA GLY A 217 -18.66 -5.24 -16.21
C GLY A 217 -18.15 -4.10 -17.09
N ARG A 218 -18.45 -2.85 -16.73
CA ARG A 218 -17.92 -1.65 -17.41
C ARG A 218 -16.40 -1.57 -17.33
N LEU A 219 -15.81 -1.90 -16.18
CA LEU A 219 -14.36 -1.92 -16.01
C LEU A 219 -13.70 -2.96 -16.94
N GLU A 220 -14.22 -4.19 -17.00
CA GLU A 220 -13.67 -5.22 -17.88
C GLU A 220 -13.81 -4.83 -19.37
N GLU A 221 -14.91 -4.18 -19.74
CA GLU A 221 -15.10 -3.61 -21.09
C GLU A 221 -14.01 -2.58 -21.41
N LEU A 222 -13.82 -1.57 -20.56
CA LEU A 222 -12.80 -0.53 -20.73
C LEU A 222 -11.40 -1.15 -20.83
N VAL A 223 -11.04 -2.07 -19.93
CA VAL A 223 -9.74 -2.74 -19.94
C VAL A 223 -9.53 -3.52 -21.25
N SER A 224 -10.56 -4.22 -21.73
CA SER A 224 -10.49 -4.96 -22.99
C SER A 224 -10.24 -4.06 -24.22
N GLN A 225 -10.71 -2.81 -24.18
CA GLN A 225 -10.46 -1.81 -25.22
C GLN A 225 -9.08 -1.15 -25.11
N LEU A 226 -8.57 -0.99 -23.88
CA LEU A 226 -7.27 -0.37 -23.59
C LEU A 226 -6.10 -1.27 -24.00
N VAL A 227 -6.15 -2.58 -23.72
CA VAL A 227 -5.03 -3.50 -23.96
C VAL A 227 -4.55 -3.52 -25.43
N PRO A 228 -5.42 -3.62 -26.46
CA PRO A 228 -4.99 -3.56 -27.85
C PRO A 228 -4.33 -2.21 -28.23
N ARG A 229 -4.85 -1.10 -27.71
CA ARG A 229 -4.35 0.25 -27.98
C ARG A 229 -2.98 0.49 -27.32
N LEU A 230 -2.71 -0.14 -26.18
CA LEU A 230 -1.39 -0.14 -25.54
C LEU A 230 -0.31 -0.79 -26.42
N GLY A 231 -0.67 -1.77 -27.26
CA GLY A 231 0.24 -2.39 -28.22
C GLY A 231 0.70 -1.43 -29.34
N VAL A 232 -0.05 -0.35 -29.58
CA VAL A 232 0.25 0.70 -30.57
C VAL A 232 1.22 1.75 -30.00
N LEU A 233 1.28 1.90 -28.67
CA LEU A 233 2.20 2.79 -27.94
C LEU A 233 3.65 2.24 -27.85
N LYS A 234 4.13 1.55 -28.90
CA LYS A 234 5.48 0.98 -28.95
C LYS A 234 6.56 2.03 -29.20
#